data_AF-A0A2E7EG50-F1
#
_entry.id   AF-A0A2E7EG50-F1
#
_cell.length_a   1.000
_cell.length_b   1.000
_cell.length_c   1.000
_cell.angle_alpha   90.00
_cell.angle_beta   90.00
_cell.angle_gamma   90.00
#
_symmetry.space_group_name_H-M   'P 1'
#
loop_
_entity.id
_entity.type
_entity.pdbx_description
1 polymer ?
#
loop_
_entity_poly.entity_id
_entity_poly.type
_entity_poly.pdbx_seq_one_letter_code
_entity_poly.pdbx_strand_id
1 'polypeptide(L)'
;MLKPLQKVEQPVSSKVGTPQLFGVAWYLLLGLPAVIYVLLAPRWSLDLDEIYTLRDSSQTLLQIFGYEKPLYYLICHGLLKSGLPDLLAIRLPAAIAAGLLAPVTYGLVRRYISRQIAVCTAILVAANPWYFQLSQFGRFYSLVVLLSLAATLFLYGFLQEGRWRWLWAAIGSAGLATAAHTTAVVLFPAGAVAFFMAAVRRHPRQSLQILRRFWLPICLLGGAAICLLVFLVRDAFLGWYQAPHGRYGNYSLSHLVMGFLIFTGLQVWALGLLPLMKPLREWQTTECFFASLLFFAMTPLLVLSPIGGGVAPRYLLAATPSLFVLAGFGWYQINSQLAFWAQRVVLAAVILVMNVPMALSTLSDGNHCDYRSAVAFVENCDADNPIVFCTAHELYRYYANQNSELYELHTLADWSTPPSRSAGPIQNELLDQLKIAEQTGRELFLVSREDRRQFQDDVQRWIAQNFRLMRTIETPRYDHRRNQVAIYTYCPR
;
A
#
# COMPACT_ATOMS: atom_id res chain seq x y z
N MET A 1 -37.81 5.52 11.95
CA MET A 1 -37.73 5.06 10.55
C MET A 1 -37.72 6.28 9.65
N LEU A 2 -36.63 6.51 8.91
CA LEU A 2 -36.58 7.59 7.92
C LEU A 2 -37.54 7.23 6.77
N LYS A 3 -38.44 8.15 6.39
CA LYS A 3 -39.28 7.95 5.19
C LYS A 3 -38.36 7.65 3.99
N PRO A 4 -38.67 6.65 3.14
CA PRO A 4 -37.91 6.42 1.92
C PRO A 4 -37.90 7.71 1.10
N LEU A 5 -36.69 8.14 0.74
CA LEU A 5 -36.42 9.42 0.08
C LEU A 5 -37.27 9.54 -1.19
N GLN A 6 -37.95 10.69 -1.37
CA GLN A 6 -38.34 11.09 -2.72
C GLN A 6 -37.05 11.19 -3.53
N LYS A 7 -36.92 10.36 -4.57
CA LYS A 7 -35.83 10.46 -5.55
C LYS A 7 -35.78 11.92 -5.95
N VAL A 8 -34.67 12.60 -5.66
CA VAL A 8 -34.35 13.88 -6.31
C VAL A 8 -34.52 13.59 -7.79
N GLU A 9 -35.49 14.25 -8.41
CA GLU A 9 -35.75 14.12 -9.83
C GLU A 9 -34.47 14.57 -10.52
N GLN A 10 -33.61 13.60 -10.82
CA GLN A 10 -32.52 13.85 -11.74
C GLN A 10 -33.19 14.29 -13.03
N PRO A 11 -32.72 15.37 -13.67
CA PRO A 11 -33.23 15.79 -14.96
C PRO A 11 -33.26 14.54 -15.82
N VAL A 12 -34.47 14.19 -16.28
CA VAL A 12 -34.75 12.95 -17.00
C VAL A 12 -33.79 12.92 -18.18
N SER A 13 -32.65 12.25 -18.00
CA SER A 13 -31.72 12.01 -19.08
C SER A 13 -32.52 11.15 -20.02
N SER A 14 -32.86 11.72 -21.16
CA SER A 14 -33.48 11.05 -22.29
C SER A 14 -32.96 9.61 -22.36
N LYS A 15 -33.89 8.66 -22.45
CA LYS A 15 -33.61 7.24 -22.69
C LYS A 15 -32.97 7.08 -24.08
N VAL A 16 -31.82 7.70 -24.32
CA VAL A 16 -30.92 7.31 -25.39
C VAL A 16 -30.41 5.96 -24.94
N GLY A 17 -30.97 4.91 -25.52
CA GLY A 17 -30.53 3.54 -25.35
C GLY A 17 -29.10 3.41 -25.84
N THR A 18 -28.14 3.90 -25.04
CA THR A 18 -26.73 3.61 -25.31
C THR A 18 -26.58 2.10 -25.22
N PRO A 19 -26.10 1.43 -26.28
CA PRO A 19 -26.07 -0.02 -26.36
C PRO A 19 -25.41 -0.63 -25.13
N GLN A 20 -26.01 -1.67 -24.56
CA GLN A 20 -25.42 -2.45 -23.47
C GLN A 20 -23.98 -2.90 -23.79
N LEU A 21 -23.66 -3.08 -25.08
CA LEU A 21 -22.34 -3.36 -25.64
C LEU A 21 -21.25 -2.37 -25.19
N PHE A 22 -21.54 -1.07 -25.11
CA PHE A 22 -20.55 -0.09 -24.63
C PHE A 22 -20.18 -0.29 -23.16
N GLY A 23 -21.10 -0.82 -22.35
CA GLY A 23 -20.81 -1.15 -20.95
C GLY A 23 -19.81 -2.29 -20.85
N VAL A 24 -20.03 -3.36 -21.62
CA VAL A 24 -19.17 -4.55 -21.65
C VAL A 24 -17.75 -4.20 -22.11
N ALA A 25 -17.62 -3.38 -23.15
CA ALA A 25 -16.32 -2.93 -23.65
C ALA A 25 -15.48 -2.23 -22.57
N TRP A 26 -16.10 -1.38 -21.72
CA TRP A 26 -15.40 -0.75 -20.60
C TRP A 26 -14.94 -1.76 -19.55
N TYR A 27 -15.75 -2.75 -19.20
CA TYR A 27 -15.33 -3.79 -18.26
C TYR A 27 -14.17 -4.63 -18.81
N LEU A 28 -14.19 -4.97 -20.10
CA LEU A 28 -13.10 -5.70 -20.73
C LEU A 28 -11.82 -4.86 -20.77
N LEU A 29 -11.91 -3.60 -21.21
CA LEU A 29 -10.77 -2.70 -21.28
C LEU A 29 -10.17 -2.42 -19.90
N LEU A 30 -11.01 -2.17 -18.89
CA LEU A 30 -10.58 -1.93 -17.51
C LEU A 30 -10.18 -3.20 -16.77
N GLY A 31 -10.57 -4.37 -17.29
CA GLY A 31 -10.19 -5.69 -16.78
C GLY A 31 -8.89 -6.23 -17.40
N LEU A 32 -8.44 -5.69 -18.53
CA LEU A 32 -7.17 -6.06 -19.16
C LEU A 32 -5.95 -5.96 -18.21
N PRO A 33 -5.84 -4.91 -17.35
CA PRO A 33 -4.80 -4.87 -16.33
C PRO A 33 -4.79 -6.11 -15.43
N ALA A 34 -5.96 -6.67 -15.08
CA ALA A 34 -6.01 -7.87 -14.24
C ALA A 34 -5.29 -9.06 -14.88
N VAL A 35 -5.47 -9.26 -16.19
CA VAL A 35 -4.78 -10.32 -16.94
C VAL A 35 -3.27 -10.07 -16.94
N ILE A 36 -2.85 -8.84 -17.25
CA ILE A 36 -1.44 -8.46 -17.25
C ILE A 36 -0.82 -8.69 -15.86
N TYR A 37 -1.52 -8.30 -14.80
CA TYR A 37 -1.01 -8.40 -13.44
C TYR A 37 -0.82 -9.85 -13.00
N VAL A 38 -1.73 -10.75 -13.37
CA VAL A 38 -1.60 -12.18 -13.08
C VAL A 38 -0.46 -12.80 -13.88
N LEU A 39 -0.32 -12.46 -15.16
CA LEU A 39 0.75 -13.00 -16.02
C LEU A 39 2.15 -12.56 -15.55
N LEU A 40 2.27 -11.37 -14.97
CA LEU A 40 3.55 -10.83 -14.49
C LEU A 40 3.89 -11.24 -13.05
N ALA A 41 2.94 -11.80 -12.29
CA ALA A 41 3.11 -12.15 -10.88
C ALA A 41 4.41 -12.95 -10.55
N PRO A 42 4.79 -14.00 -11.28
CA PRO A 42 5.98 -14.79 -10.92
C PRO A 42 7.31 -14.21 -11.43
N ARG A 43 7.31 -13.06 -12.12
CA ARG A 43 8.47 -12.58 -12.90
C ARG A 43 9.66 -12.20 -12.04
N TRP A 44 9.44 -11.47 -10.95
CA TRP A 44 10.51 -10.89 -10.12
C TRP A 44 10.82 -11.74 -8.89
N SER A 45 12.02 -11.59 -8.33
CA SER A 45 12.41 -12.13 -7.02
C SER A 45 11.43 -11.68 -5.93
N LEU A 46 11.40 -12.40 -4.81
CA LEU A 46 10.65 -12.02 -3.61
C LEU A 46 11.24 -10.74 -3.02
N ASP A 47 10.40 -9.87 -2.50
CA ASP A 47 10.81 -8.78 -1.62
C ASP A 47 10.92 -9.29 -0.18
N LEU A 48 11.68 -8.56 0.65
CA LEU A 48 11.81 -8.86 2.07
C LEU A 48 10.45 -8.93 2.77
N ASP A 49 9.49 -8.07 2.45
CA ASP A 49 8.16 -8.14 3.09
C ASP A 49 7.36 -9.38 2.64
N GLU A 50 7.63 -9.92 1.45
CA GLU A 50 6.91 -11.09 0.89
C GLU A 50 7.36 -12.40 1.54
N ILE A 51 8.60 -12.51 2.01
CA ILE A 51 9.06 -13.71 2.72
C ILE A 51 8.26 -13.94 4.00
N TYR A 52 7.85 -12.86 4.68
CA TYR A 52 6.96 -12.96 5.84
C TYR A 52 5.58 -13.47 5.45
N THR A 53 5.03 -13.04 4.31
CA THR A 53 3.77 -13.64 3.81
C THR A 53 3.93 -15.13 3.57
N LEU A 54 5.01 -15.56 2.91
CA LEU A 54 5.24 -16.97 2.62
C LEU A 54 5.36 -17.79 3.92
N ARG A 55 6.18 -17.33 4.86
CA ARG A 55 6.38 -17.96 6.18
C ARG A 55 5.08 -18.03 6.99
N ASP A 56 4.39 -16.91 7.13
CA ASP A 56 3.21 -16.78 7.99
C ASP A 56 2.01 -17.54 7.40
N SER A 57 1.88 -17.56 6.07
CA SER A 57 0.83 -18.33 5.37
C SER A 57 1.09 -19.83 5.35
N SER A 58 2.32 -20.27 5.63
CA SER A 58 2.67 -21.70 5.73
C SER A 58 2.39 -22.31 7.10
N GLN A 59 2.03 -21.49 8.09
CA GLN A 59 1.70 -21.93 9.45
C GLN A 59 0.34 -22.66 9.51
N THR A 60 0.01 -23.21 10.68
CA THR A 60 -1.31 -23.80 10.93
C THR A 60 -2.40 -22.73 10.95
N LEU A 61 -3.66 -23.10 10.65
CA LEU A 61 -4.79 -22.16 10.67
C LEU A 61 -4.92 -21.42 12.01
N LEU A 62 -4.73 -22.12 13.13
CA LEU A 62 -4.82 -21.53 14.47
C LEU A 62 -3.75 -20.44 14.68
N GLN A 63 -2.50 -20.69 14.26
CA GLN A 63 -1.44 -19.70 14.30
C GLN A 63 -1.75 -18.50 13.40
N ILE A 64 -2.31 -18.75 12.20
CA ILE A 64 -2.69 -17.69 11.27
C ILE A 64 -3.74 -16.76 11.88
N PHE A 65 -4.77 -17.33 12.53
CA PHE A 65 -5.78 -16.53 13.25
C PHE A 65 -5.21 -15.73 14.43
N GLY A 66 -4.05 -16.13 14.97
CA GLY A 66 -3.34 -15.40 16.00
C GLY A 66 -2.54 -14.20 15.50
N TYR A 67 -2.31 -14.06 14.18
CA TYR A 67 -1.65 -12.88 13.62
C TYR A 67 -2.58 -11.67 13.57
N GLU A 68 -2.00 -10.47 13.56
CA GLU A 68 -2.73 -9.20 13.47
C GLU A 68 -3.51 -9.00 12.16
N LYS A 69 -3.17 -9.77 11.11
CA LYS A 69 -3.58 -9.54 9.71
C LYS A 69 -4.01 -10.86 9.03
N PRO A 70 -4.93 -11.63 9.64
CA PRO A 70 -5.13 -13.03 9.28
C PRO A 70 -5.71 -13.21 7.87
N LEU A 71 -6.52 -12.27 7.36
CA LEU A 71 -7.30 -12.50 6.15
C LEU A 71 -6.42 -12.80 4.92
N TYR A 72 -5.37 -12.02 4.71
CA TYR A 72 -4.52 -12.20 3.53
C TYR A 72 -3.72 -13.51 3.61
N TYR A 73 -3.22 -13.85 4.80
CA TYR A 73 -2.47 -15.07 5.05
C TYR A 73 -3.34 -16.31 4.92
N LEU A 74 -4.62 -16.26 5.33
CA LEU A 74 -5.58 -17.35 5.11
C LEU A 74 -5.82 -17.62 3.63
N ILE A 75 -5.95 -16.56 2.82
CA ILE A 75 -6.11 -16.71 1.37
C ILE A 75 -4.85 -17.34 0.76
N CYS A 76 -3.66 -16.84 1.12
CA CYS A 76 -2.39 -17.38 0.66
C CYS A 76 -2.17 -18.83 1.12
N HIS A 77 -2.58 -19.18 2.35
CA HIS A 77 -2.50 -20.53 2.89
C HIS A 77 -3.26 -21.52 2.00
N GLY A 78 -4.50 -21.19 1.62
CA GLY A 78 -5.29 -22.02 0.71
C GLY A 78 -4.63 -22.20 -0.66
N LEU A 79 -4.01 -21.15 -1.20
CA LEU A 79 -3.32 -21.19 -2.50
C LEU A 79 -1.98 -21.94 -2.46
N LEU A 80 -1.24 -21.84 -1.36
CA LEU A 80 -0.02 -22.64 -1.17
C LEU A 80 -0.36 -24.13 -1.04
N LYS A 81 -1.45 -24.46 -0.33
CA LYS A 81 -1.93 -25.84 -0.19
C LYS A 81 -2.52 -26.42 -1.48
N SER A 82 -2.86 -25.61 -2.48
CA SER A 82 -3.33 -26.11 -3.78
C SER A 82 -2.20 -26.53 -4.73
N GLY A 83 -0.93 -26.36 -4.34
CA GLY A 83 0.24 -26.75 -5.12
C GLY A 83 0.65 -25.74 -6.19
N LEU A 84 0.15 -24.50 -6.11
CA LEU A 84 0.66 -23.41 -6.94
C LEU A 84 2.11 -23.07 -6.56
N PRO A 85 2.97 -22.64 -7.51
CA PRO A 85 4.30 -22.14 -7.18
C PRO A 85 4.25 -20.99 -6.17
N ASP A 86 5.13 -21.01 -5.17
CA ASP A 86 5.13 -20.07 -4.03
C ASP A 86 4.91 -18.61 -4.44
N LEU A 87 5.72 -18.11 -5.38
CA LEU A 87 5.66 -16.72 -5.86
C LEU A 87 4.28 -16.39 -6.45
N LEU A 88 3.72 -17.31 -7.24
CA LEU A 88 2.40 -17.13 -7.82
C LEU A 88 1.33 -17.19 -6.72
N ALA A 89 1.40 -18.17 -5.82
CA ALA A 89 0.43 -18.39 -4.76
C ALA A 89 0.28 -17.16 -3.84
N ILE A 90 1.39 -16.53 -3.43
CA ILE A 90 1.34 -15.39 -2.52
C ILE A 90 1.02 -14.06 -3.21
N ARG A 91 1.28 -13.92 -4.52
CA ARG A 91 1.00 -12.69 -5.30
C ARG A 91 -0.37 -12.69 -5.97
N LEU A 92 -0.93 -13.86 -6.27
CA LEU A 92 -2.22 -13.99 -6.97
C LEU A 92 -3.37 -13.23 -6.28
N PRO A 93 -3.53 -13.24 -4.94
CA PRO A 93 -4.57 -12.45 -4.29
C PRO A 93 -4.41 -10.95 -4.51
N ALA A 94 -3.19 -10.43 -4.42
CA ALA A 94 -2.89 -9.02 -4.67
C ALA A 94 -3.12 -8.66 -6.14
N ALA A 95 -2.69 -9.51 -7.07
CA ALA A 95 -2.87 -9.32 -8.50
C ALA A 95 -4.36 -9.25 -8.89
N ILE A 96 -5.18 -10.19 -8.39
CA ILE A 96 -6.63 -10.19 -8.60
C ILE A 96 -7.26 -8.95 -7.96
N ALA A 97 -6.92 -8.63 -6.72
CA ALA A 97 -7.50 -7.49 -6.03
C ALA A 97 -7.22 -6.17 -6.76
N ALA A 98 -5.97 -5.93 -7.18
CA ALA A 98 -5.59 -4.76 -7.96
C ALA A 98 -6.25 -4.74 -9.35
N GLY A 99 -6.32 -5.89 -10.03
CA GLY A 99 -6.98 -6.03 -11.32
C GLY A 99 -8.48 -5.72 -11.28
N LEU A 100 -9.13 -5.99 -10.14
CA LEU A 100 -10.55 -5.69 -9.93
C LEU A 100 -10.82 -4.22 -9.56
N LEU A 101 -9.81 -3.43 -9.17
CA LEU A 101 -10.02 -2.06 -8.72
C LEU A 101 -10.73 -1.20 -9.76
N ALA A 102 -10.24 -1.18 -11.00
CA ALA A 102 -10.81 -0.37 -12.08
C ALA A 102 -12.25 -0.78 -12.47
N PRO A 103 -12.56 -2.07 -12.76
CA PRO A 103 -13.93 -2.46 -13.11
C PRO A 103 -14.93 -2.28 -11.95
N VAL A 104 -14.52 -2.57 -10.70
CA VAL A 104 -15.38 -2.35 -9.53
C VAL A 104 -15.62 -0.86 -9.31
N THR A 105 -14.59 -0.04 -9.45
CA THR A 105 -14.69 1.43 -9.41
C THR A 105 -15.70 1.92 -10.44
N TYR A 106 -15.54 1.52 -11.70
CA TYR A 106 -16.46 1.90 -12.77
C TYR A 106 -17.90 1.49 -12.44
N GLY A 107 -18.13 0.24 -12.04
CA GLY A 107 -19.47 -0.27 -11.76
C GLY A 107 -20.17 0.46 -10.62
N LEU A 108 -19.48 0.67 -9.50
CA LEU A 108 -20.06 1.29 -8.32
C LEU A 108 -20.18 2.81 -8.45
N VAL A 109 -19.19 3.50 -9.02
CA VAL A 109 -19.25 4.96 -9.25
C VAL A 109 -20.33 5.29 -10.28
N ARG A 110 -20.46 4.50 -11.36
CA ARG A 110 -21.50 4.70 -12.38
C ARG A 110 -22.89 4.57 -11.78
N ARG A 111 -23.07 3.64 -10.83
CA ARG A 111 -24.37 3.35 -10.19
C ARG A 111 -24.83 4.50 -9.31
N TYR A 112 -23.94 5.07 -8.51
CA TYR A 112 -24.33 6.01 -7.45
C TYR A 112 -24.01 7.48 -7.75
N ILE A 113 -23.10 7.76 -8.69
CA ILE A 113 -22.62 9.12 -8.97
C ILE A 113 -22.97 9.51 -10.41
N SER A 114 -22.14 9.12 -11.38
CA SER A 114 -22.39 9.37 -12.81
C SER A 114 -21.51 8.47 -13.67
N ARG A 115 -21.93 8.24 -14.91
CA ARG A 115 -21.14 7.45 -15.87
C ARG A 115 -19.83 8.14 -16.23
N GLN A 116 -19.86 9.45 -16.44
CA GLN A 116 -18.70 10.22 -16.88
C GLN A 116 -17.61 10.25 -15.80
N ILE A 117 -18.00 10.48 -14.54
CA ILE A 117 -17.08 10.43 -13.40
C ILE A 117 -16.54 9.01 -13.23
N ALA A 118 -17.39 7.99 -13.39
CA ALA A 118 -16.95 6.59 -13.32
C ALA A 118 -15.86 6.24 -14.33
N VAL A 119 -15.98 6.70 -15.58
CA VAL A 119 -14.94 6.49 -16.60
C VAL A 119 -13.66 7.22 -16.21
N CYS A 120 -13.74 8.49 -15.80
CA CYS A 120 -12.57 9.27 -15.39
C CYS A 120 -11.85 8.62 -14.20
N THR A 121 -12.58 8.29 -13.13
CA THR A 121 -12.04 7.63 -11.95
C THR A 121 -11.43 6.27 -12.29
N ALA A 122 -12.11 5.44 -13.09
CA ALA A 122 -11.62 4.11 -13.42
C ALA A 122 -10.36 4.15 -14.29
N ILE A 123 -10.24 5.11 -15.21
CA ILE A 123 -9.01 5.33 -15.99
C ILE A 123 -7.87 5.75 -15.07
N LEU A 124 -8.10 6.70 -14.15
CA LEU A 124 -7.07 7.12 -13.19
C LEU A 124 -6.60 5.94 -12.31
N VAL A 125 -7.52 5.09 -11.87
CA VAL A 125 -7.19 3.89 -11.08
C VAL A 125 -6.43 2.87 -11.93
N ALA A 126 -6.90 2.56 -13.15
CA ALA A 126 -6.27 1.59 -14.04
C ALA A 126 -4.85 2.00 -14.47
N ALA A 127 -4.64 3.31 -14.69
CA ALA A 127 -3.38 3.85 -15.15
C ALA A 127 -2.40 4.22 -14.02
N ASN A 128 -2.81 4.09 -12.75
CA ASN A 128 -1.94 4.42 -11.63
C ASN A 128 -0.87 3.31 -11.45
N PRO A 129 0.43 3.63 -11.61
CA PRO A 129 1.48 2.61 -11.55
C PRO A 129 1.72 2.05 -10.15
N TRP A 130 1.27 2.75 -9.10
CA TRP A 130 1.39 2.23 -7.75
C TRP A 130 0.45 1.05 -7.53
N TYR A 131 -0.77 1.06 -8.09
CA TYR A 131 -1.62 -0.13 -8.04
C TYR A 131 -1.08 -1.29 -8.88
N PHE A 132 -0.38 -1.00 -9.98
CA PHE A 132 0.39 -2.04 -10.66
C PHE A 132 1.50 -2.58 -9.76
N GLN A 133 2.32 -1.74 -9.13
CA GLN A 133 3.36 -2.18 -8.20
C GLN A 133 2.77 -3.05 -7.07
N LEU A 134 1.67 -2.63 -6.45
CA LEU A 134 1.02 -3.37 -5.37
C LEU A 134 0.38 -4.67 -5.85
N SER A 135 0.04 -4.80 -7.13
CA SER A 135 -0.46 -6.04 -7.72
C SER A 135 0.61 -7.14 -7.78
N GLN A 136 1.88 -6.74 -7.80
CA GLN A 136 3.05 -7.60 -7.91
C GLN A 136 3.72 -7.85 -6.56
N PHE A 137 3.16 -7.27 -5.50
CA PHE A 137 3.64 -7.43 -4.14
C PHE A 137 2.71 -8.40 -3.41
N GLY A 138 3.23 -9.55 -2.99
CA GLY A 138 2.55 -10.62 -2.26
C GLY A 138 2.19 -10.21 -0.83
N ARG A 139 1.45 -9.11 -0.71
CA ARG A 139 0.99 -8.49 0.53
C ARG A 139 -0.44 -7.99 0.38
N PHE A 140 -1.05 -7.75 1.53
CA PHE A 140 -2.44 -7.33 1.69
C PHE A 140 -2.82 -5.98 1.05
N TYR A 141 -1.86 -5.17 0.57
CA TYR A 141 -2.11 -3.79 0.16
C TYR A 141 -3.24 -3.65 -0.88
N SER A 142 -3.16 -4.39 -1.98
CA SER A 142 -4.18 -4.34 -3.04
C SER A 142 -5.55 -4.82 -2.55
N LEU A 143 -5.58 -5.83 -1.69
CA LEU A 143 -6.81 -6.33 -1.07
C LEU A 143 -7.44 -5.27 -0.14
N VAL A 144 -6.63 -4.58 0.66
CA VAL A 144 -7.08 -3.48 1.50
C VAL A 144 -7.68 -2.36 0.67
N VAL A 145 -7.07 -1.95 -0.44
CA VAL A 145 -7.62 -0.90 -1.33
C VAL A 145 -8.97 -1.33 -1.89
N LEU A 146 -9.08 -2.56 -2.40
CA LEU A 146 -10.32 -3.05 -3.01
C LEU A 146 -11.47 -3.10 -1.99
N LEU A 147 -11.18 -3.61 -0.78
CA LEU A 147 -12.18 -3.69 0.29
C LEU A 147 -12.52 -2.30 0.84
N SER A 148 -11.57 -1.37 0.89
CA SER A 148 -11.80 0.04 1.26
C SER A 148 -12.68 0.76 0.24
N LEU A 149 -12.45 0.50 -1.06
CA LEU A 149 -13.27 1.01 -2.16
C LEU A 149 -14.70 0.49 -2.05
N ALA A 150 -14.87 -0.82 -1.84
CA ALA A 150 -16.16 -1.45 -1.65
C ALA A 150 -16.88 -0.86 -0.43
N ALA A 151 -16.20 -0.77 0.72
CA ALA A 151 -16.75 -0.18 1.95
C ALA A 151 -17.25 1.25 1.72
N THR A 152 -16.42 2.08 1.10
CA THR A 152 -16.70 3.48 0.80
C THR A 152 -17.94 3.63 -0.10
N LEU A 153 -17.99 2.88 -1.19
CA LEU A 153 -19.05 3.01 -2.19
C LEU A 153 -20.35 2.34 -1.75
N PHE A 154 -20.31 1.27 -0.94
CA PHE A 154 -21.51 0.72 -0.32
C PHE A 154 -22.07 1.65 0.75
N LEU A 155 -21.22 2.31 1.54
CA LEU A 155 -21.69 3.32 2.50
C LEU A 155 -22.36 4.50 1.79
N TYR A 156 -21.75 4.96 0.70
CA TYR A 156 -22.37 5.98 -0.15
C TYR A 156 -23.66 5.48 -0.80
N GLY A 157 -23.72 4.22 -1.23
CA GLY A 157 -24.93 3.58 -1.75
C GLY A 157 -26.06 3.50 -0.73
N PHE A 158 -25.75 3.23 0.55
CA PHE A 158 -26.70 3.33 1.66
C PHE A 158 -27.22 4.76 1.82
N LEU A 159 -26.35 5.76 1.74
CA LEU A 159 -26.74 7.17 1.78
C LEU A 159 -27.66 7.56 0.61
N GLN A 160 -27.48 6.97 -0.59
CA GLN A 160 -28.35 7.25 -1.74
C GLN A 160 -29.69 6.51 -1.68
N GLU A 161 -29.68 5.21 -1.38
CA GLU A 161 -30.85 4.34 -1.52
C GLU A 161 -31.59 4.07 -0.20
N GLY A 162 -30.97 4.33 0.96
CA GLY A 162 -31.52 4.05 2.29
C GLY A 162 -31.68 2.55 2.62
N ARG A 163 -31.13 1.65 1.78
CA ARG A 163 -31.30 0.19 1.94
C ARG A 163 -30.22 -0.41 2.84
N TRP A 164 -30.64 -1.02 3.95
CA TRP A 164 -29.75 -1.61 4.97
C TRP A 164 -28.73 -2.62 4.44
N ARG A 165 -29.04 -3.36 3.37
CA ARG A 165 -28.08 -4.27 2.74
C ARG A 165 -26.77 -3.58 2.34
N TRP A 166 -26.83 -2.31 1.94
CA TRP A 166 -25.64 -1.55 1.55
C TRP A 166 -24.83 -1.12 2.78
N LEU A 167 -25.49 -0.81 3.89
CA LEU A 167 -24.78 -0.54 5.14
C LEU A 167 -24.07 -1.79 5.63
N TRP A 168 -24.74 -2.95 5.62
CA TRP A 168 -24.12 -4.22 6.01
C TRP A 168 -22.98 -4.61 5.07
N ALA A 169 -23.12 -4.40 3.76
CA ALA A 169 -22.03 -4.60 2.81
C ALA A 169 -20.84 -3.65 3.09
N ALA A 170 -21.11 -2.41 3.48
CA ALA A 170 -20.07 -1.45 3.85
C ALA A 170 -19.31 -1.87 5.11
N ILE A 171 -20.04 -2.24 6.16
CA ILE A 171 -19.48 -2.72 7.44
C ILE A 171 -18.68 -4.00 7.22
N GLY A 172 -19.24 -4.97 6.49
CA GLY A 172 -18.55 -6.22 6.17
C GLY A 172 -17.27 -5.99 5.38
N SER A 173 -17.30 -5.11 4.38
CA SER A 173 -16.10 -4.76 3.59
C SER A 173 -15.05 -4.05 4.44
N ALA A 174 -15.43 -3.12 5.31
CA ALA A 174 -14.52 -2.43 6.22
C ALA A 174 -13.92 -3.38 7.27
N GLY A 175 -14.71 -4.33 7.77
CA GLY A 175 -14.26 -5.38 8.68
C GLY A 175 -13.23 -6.30 8.03
N LEU A 176 -13.51 -6.76 6.79
CA LEU A 176 -12.56 -7.55 6.01
C LEU A 176 -11.29 -6.74 5.67
N ALA A 177 -11.42 -5.46 5.33
CA ALA A 177 -10.26 -4.59 5.10
C ALA A 177 -9.39 -4.51 6.37
N THR A 178 -10.01 -4.39 7.55
CA THR A 178 -9.33 -4.36 8.84
C THR A 178 -8.66 -5.69 9.16
N ALA A 179 -9.31 -6.81 8.83
CA ALA A 179 -8.73 -8.15 8.97
C ALA A 179 -7.57 -8.42 7.97
N ALA A 180 -7.54 -7.72 6.84
CA ALA A 180 -6.39 -7.73 5.93
C ALA A 180 -5.27 -6.81 6.43
N HIS A 181 -5.60 -5.65 6.98
CA HIS A 181 -4.66 -4.76 7.64
C HIS A 181 -5.32 -3.84 8.66
N THR A 182 -4.75 -3.76 9.86
CA THR A 182 -5.28 -2.99 10.99
C THR A 182 -5.45 -1.49 10.68
N THR A 183 -4.64 -0.90 9.78
CA THR A 183 -4.77 0.51 9.41
C THR A 183 -6.10 0.83 8.72
N ALA A 184 -6.80 -0.15 8.15
CA ALA A 184 -8.11 0.06 7.55
C ALA A 184 -9.23 0.30 8.60
N VAL A 185 -8.94 0.13 9.90
CA VAL A 185 -9.88 0.46 10.98
C VAL A 185 -10.33 1.92 10.94
N VAL A 186 -9.52 2.81 10.36
CA VAL A 186 -9.85 4.23 10.19
C VAL A 186 -11.09 4.46 9.32
N LEU A 187 -11.49 3.48 8.50
CA LEU A 187 -12.71 3.54 7.68
C LEU A 187 -13.98 3.66 8.52
N PHE A 188 -14.01 3.09 9.73
CA PHE A 188 -15.20 3.17 10.60
C PHE A 188 -15.47 4.61 11.07
N PRO A 189 -14.55 5.28 11.81
CA PRO A 189 -14.78 6.66 12.22
C PRO A 189 -14.86 7.62 11.03
N ALA A 190 -14.01 7.45 10.00
CA ALA A 190 -14.03 8.33 8.84
C ALA A 190 -15.32 8.19 8.02
N GLY A 191 -15.81 6.95 7.83
CA GLY A 191 -17.08 6.67 7.17
C GLY A 191 -18.27 7.22 7.97
N ALA A 192 -18.25 7.06 9.30
CA ALA A 192 -19.26 7.61 10.19
C ALA A 192 -19.35 9.15 10.04
N VAL A 193 -18.22 9.85 10.11
CA VAL A 193 -18.16 11.32 9.93
C VAL A 193 -18.60 11.73 8.52
N ALA A 194 -18.12 11.04 7.47
CA ALA A 194 -18.50 11.33 6.09
C ALA A 194 -20.00 11.16 5.86
N PHE A 195 -20.60 10.08 6.37
CA PHE A 195 -22.04 9.84 6.32
C PHE A 195 -22.80 10.95 7.06
N PHE A 196 -22.33 11.34 8.24
CA PHE A 196 -22.94 12.41 9.03
C PHE A 196 -22.90 13.76 8.32
N MET A 197 -21.73 14.18 7.82
CA MET A 197 -21.55 15.43 7.09
C MET A 197 -22.46 15.49 5.84
N ALA A 198 -22.57 14.37 5.14
CA ALA A 198 -23.47 14.25 4.01
C ALA A 198 -24.96 14.32 4.41
N ALA A 199 -25.33 13.72 5.54
CA ALA A 199 -26.69 13.77 6.08
C ALA A 199 -27.08 15.19 6.55
N VAL A 200 -26.19 15.89 7.28
CA VAL A 200 -26.39 17.29 7.72
C VAL A 200 -26.65 18.20 6.54
N ARG A 201 -25.89 18.02 5.45
CA ARG A 201 -26.06 18.83 4.25
C ARG A 201 -27.42 18.61 3.58
N ARG A 202 -27.99 17.40 3.65
CA ARG A 202 -29.31 17.11 3.10
C ARG A 202 -30.46 17.57 4.01
N HIS A 203 -30.30 17.43 5.33
CA HIS A 203 -31.38 17.64 6.30
C HIS A 203 -30.88 18.37 7.56
N PRO A 204 -30.44 19.64 7.46
CA PRO A 204 -29.69 20.32 8.53
C PRO A 204 -30.43 20.33 9.87
N ARG A 205 -31.74 20.61 9.88
CA ARG A 205 -32.55 20.66 11.11
C ARG A 205 -32.70 19.30 11.79
N GLN A 206 -32.94 18.23 11.03
CA GLN A 206 -33.14 16.89 11.58
C GLN A 206 -31.80 16.25 12.01
N SER A 207 -30.75 16.47 11.22
CA SER A 207 -29.42 15.94 11.52
C SER A 207 -28.81 16.55 12.78
N LEU A 208 -29.07 17.84 13.08
CA LEU A 208 -28.65 18.45 14.34
C LEU A 208 -29.34 17.85 15.57
N GLN A 209 -30.62 17.47 15.45
CA GLN A 209 -31.34 16.78 16.52
C GLN A 209 -30.81 15.36 16.72
N ILE A 210 -30.55 14.63 15.63
CA ILE A 210 -29.93 13.30 15.66
C ILE A 210 -28.50 13.40 16.23
N LEU A 211 -27.74 14.43 15.89
CA LEU A 211 -26.39 14.68 16.41
C LEU A 211 -26.42 14.82 17.93
N ARG A 212 -27.27 15.72 18.44
CA ARG A 212 -27.43 15.94 19.88
C ARG A 212 -27.85 14.68 20.62
N ARG A 213 -28.76 13.89 20.03
CA ARG A 213 -29.39 12.75 20.72
C ARG A 213 -28.57 11.45 20.66
N PHE A 214 -27.82 11.22 19.58
CA PHE A 214 -27.14 9.95 19.34
C PHE A 214 -25.64 10.10 19.12
N TRP A 215 -25.20 11.12 18.39
CA TRP A 215 -23.78 11.26 18.06
C TRP A 215 -22.94 11.80 19.22
N LEU A 216 -23.46 12.69 20.07
CA LEU A 216 -22.68 13.13 21.22
C LEU A 216 -22.33 11.92 22.14
N PRO A 217 -23.26 11.03 22.51
CA PRO A 217 -22.93 9.78 23.19
C PRO A 217 -21.99 8.87 22.39
N ILE A 218 -22.21 8.68 21.08
CA ILE A 218 -21.36 7.80 20.26
C ILE A 218 -19.94 8.36 20.10
N CYS A 219 -19.77 9.67 19.97
CA CYS A 219 -18.46 10.31 19.92
C CYS A 219 -17.77 10.26 21.28
N LEU A 220 -18.50 10.41 22.39
CA LEU A 220 -17.96 10.25 23.73
C LEU A 220 -17.56 8.80 24.01
N LEU A 221 -18.42 7.84 23.70
CA LEU A 221 -18.17 6.40 23.88
C LEU A 221 -17.10 5.90 22.90
N GLY A 222 -17.14 6.34 21.65
CA GLY A 222 -16.14 6.02 20.63
C GLY A 222 -14.80 6.68 20.93
N GLY A 223 -14.80 7.92 21.41
CA GLY A 223 -13.60 8.59 21.92
C GLY A 223 -13.03 7.85 23.12
N ALA A 224 -13.86 7.47 24.09
CA ALA A 224 -13.44 6.66 25.23
C ALA A 224 -12.91 5.28 24.80
N ALA A 225 -13.54 4.62 23.83
CA ALA A 225 -13.10 3.35 23.27
C ALA A 225 -11.79 3.47 22.51
N ILE A 226 -11.56 4.58 21.79
CA ILE A 226 -10.28 4.89 21.13
C ILE A 226 -9.22 5.17 22.21
N CYS A 227 -9.50 5.97 23.23
CA CYS A 227 -8.59 6.19 24.34
C CYS A 227 -8.24 4.88 25.07
N LEU A 228 -9.23 4.01 25.28
CA LEU A 228 -9.03 2.68 25.85
C LEU A 228 -8.22 1.79 24.92
N LEU A 229 -8.50 1.78 23.61
CA LEU A 229 -7.72 1.02 22.63
C LEU A 229 -6.27 1.51 22.60
N VAL A 230 -6.06 2.82 22.54
CA VAL A 230 -4.72 3.45 22.62
C VAL A 230 -4.03 3.07 23.93
N PHE A 231 -4.76 3.02 25.05
CA PHE A 231 -4.24 2.57 26.34
C PHE A 231 -3.88 1.08 26.35
N LEU A 232 -4.73 0.22 25.77
CA LEU A 232 -4.51 -1.23 25.71
C LEU A 232 -3.38 -1.62 24.76
N VAL A 233 -3.27 -0.92 23.62
CA VAL A 233 -2.15 -1.09 22.68
C VAL A 233 -0.95 -0.23 23.04
N ARG A 234 -1.01 0.52 24.16
CA ARG A 234 0.05 1.44 24.59
C ARG A 234 1.36 0.70 24.73
N ASP A 235 1.38 -0.45 25.38
CA ASP A 235 2.64 -1.16 25.65
C ASP A 235 3.19 -1.83 24.38
N ALA A 236 2.33 -2.23 23.44
CA ALA A 236 2.76 -2.66 22.10
C ALA A 236 3.33 -1.47 21.30
N PHE A 237 2.68 -0.31 21.40
CA PHE A 237 3.10 0.93 20.75
C PHE A 237 4.38 1.50 21.36
N LEU A 238 4.50 1.46 22.69
CA LEU A 238 5.69 1.84 23.45
C LEU A 238 6.81 0.83 23.25
N GLY A 239 6.51 -0.47 23.11
CA GLY A 239 7.49 -1.48 22.72
C GLY A 239 8.01 -1.25 21.30
N TRP A 240 7.14 -0.82 20.37
CA TRP A 240 7.53 -0.34 19.04
C TRP A 240 8.35 0.95 19.09
N TYR A 241 8.00 1.88 19.99
CA TYR A 241 8.71 3.15 20.18
C TYR A 241 10.08 2.95 20.86
N GLN A 242 10.15 2.04 21.83
CA GLN A 242 11.35 1.70 22.59
C GLN A 242 12.25 0.71 21.83
N ALA A 243 11.73 0.05 20.78
CA ALA A 243 12.60 -0.58 19.80
C ALA A 243 13.60 0.50 19.33
N PRO A 244 14.91 0.20 19.30
CA PRO A 244 15.94 1.17 18.94
C PRO A 244 15.52 1.93 17.69
N HIS A 245 15.50 3.27 17.80
CA HIS A 245 14.75 4.24 16.97
C HIS A 245 15.06 4.29 15.46
N GLY A 246 15.48 3.19 14.83
CA GLY A 246 15.83 3.16 13.40
C GLY A 246 15.64 1.85 12.68
N ARG A 247 14.98 0.85 13.27
CA ARG A 247 14.55 -0.33 12.47
C ARG A 247 13.54 0.02 11.38
N TYR A 248 12.72 1.05 11.58
CA TYR A 248 11.76 1.52 10.59
C TYR A 248 11.77 3.05 10.61
N GLY A 249 12.56 3.64 9.70
CA GLY A 249 12.85 5.08 9.70
C GLY A 249 11.66 5.94 10.06
N ASN A 250 11.86 6.85 11.02
CA ASN A 250 10.87 7.85 11.42
C ASN A 250 10.47 8.67 10.19
N TYR A 251 9.39 8.25 9.52
CA TYR A 251 8.85 8.99 8.40
C TYR A 251 8.31 10.30 8.97
N SER A 252 8.97 11.40 8.64
CA SER A 252 8.45 12.73 8.93
C SER A 252 7.07 12.89 8.28
N LEU A 253 6.25 13.80 8.81
CA LEU A 253 4.99 14.17 8.19
C LEU A 253 5.19 14.56 6.71
N SER A 254 6.27 15.27 6.40
CA SER A 254 6.64 15.63 5.03
C SER A 254 6.94 14.41 4.17
N HIS A 255 7.64 13.40 4.70
CA HIS A 255 7.89 12.15 3.97
C HIS A 255 6.59 11.38 3.72
N LEU A 256 5.68 11.35 4.69
CA LEU A 256 4.37 10.73 4.52
C LEU A 256 3.56 11.39 3.40
N VAL A 257 3.42 12.73 3.46
CA VAL A 257 2.66 13.50 2.48
C VAL A 257 3.29 13.37 1.10
N MET A 258 4.60 13.58 0.98
CA MET A 258 5.32 13.49 -0.29
C MET A 258 5.32 12.08 -0.85
N GLY A 259 5.55 11.06 -0.02
CA GLY A 259 5.48 9.67 -0.43
C GLY A 259 4.09 9.32 -0.95
N PHE A 260 3.03 9.70 -0.23
CA PHE A 260 1.66 9.45 -0.67
C PHE A 260 1.30 10.19 -1.96
N LEU A 261 1.77 11.43 -2.12
CA LEU A 261 1.63 12.22 -3.35
C LEU A 261 2.36 11.57 -4.53
N ILE A 262 3.59 11.09 -4.32
CA ILE A 262 4.37 10.38 -5.35
C ILE A 262 3.66 9.09 -5.77
N PHE A 263 3.19 8.30 -4.80
CA PHE A 263 2.52 7.03 -5.05
C PHE A 263 1.18 7.18 -5.79
N THR A 264 0.37 8.16 -5.38
CA THR A 264 -0.94 8.41 -6.02
C THR A 264 -0.84 9.23 -7.30
N GLY A 265 0.26 9.97 -7.46
CA GLY A 265 0.52 10.85 -8.60
C GLY A 265 0.05 12.29 -8.36
N LEU A 266 0.91 13.26 -8.68
CA LEU A 266 0.62 14.69 -8.52
C LEU A 266 -0.64 15.12 -9.29
N GLN A 267 -0.85 14.55 -10.48
CA GLN A 267 -2.04 14.82 -11.29
C GLN A 267 -3.34 14.38 -10.60
N VAL A 268 -3.33 13.27 -9.86
CA VAL A 268 -4.52 12.80 -9.13
C VAL A 268 -4.86 13.77 -8.00
N TRP A 269 -3.84 14.28 -7.30
CA TRP A 269 -4.01 15.33 -6.29
C TRP A 269 -4.53 16.63 -6.88
N ALA A 270 -3.90 17.13 -7.94
CA ALA A 270 -4.32 18.36 -8.61
C ALA A 270 -5.80 18.28 -9.02
N LEU A 271 -6.21 17.17 -9.66
CA LEU A 271 -7.60 16.93 -10.02
C LEU A 271 -8.50 16.77 -8.78
N GLY A 272 -8.06 16.06 -7.75
CA GLY A 272 -8.83 15.80 -6.53
C GLY A 272 -9.11 17.05 -5.69
N LEU A 273 -8.23 18.05 -5.77
CA LEU A 273 -8.39 19.34 -5.07
C LEU A 273 -9.34 20.30 -5.80
N LEU A 274 -9.51 20.19 -7.12
CA LEU A 274 -10.35 21.12 -7.90
C LEU A 274 -11.81 21.21 -7.41
N PRO A 275 -12.53 20.10 -7.12
CA PRO A 275 -13.87 20.19 -6.55
C PRO A 275 -13.90 20.90 -5.18
N LEU A 276 -12.80 20.84 -4.43
CA LEU A 276 -12.68 21.41 -3.09
C LEU A 276 -12.40 22.92 -3.10
N MET A 277 -11.96 23.48 -4.24
CA MET A 277 -11.73 24.92 -4.39
C MET A 277 -13.03 25.73 -4.46
N LYS A 278 -14.17 25.07 -4.67
CA LYS A 278 -15.50 25.73 -4.66
C LYS A 278 -15.84 26.21 -3.25
N PRO A 279 -16.59 27.30 -3.08
CA PRO A 279 -17.14 27.68 -1.79
C PRO A 279 -17.90 26.51 -1.14
N LEU A 280 -17.73 26.29 0.18
CA LEU A 280 -18.36 25.16 0.90
C LEU A 280 -19.88 25.09 0.72
N ARG A 281 -20.55 26.22 0.46
CA ARG A 281 -22.00 26.29 0.18
C ARG A 281 -22.41 25.66 -1.16
N GLU A 282 -21.46 25.55 -2.10
CA GLU A 282 -21.68 25.04 -3.46
C GLU A 282 -21.33 23.55 -3.58
N TRP A 283 -20.66 22.98 -2.57
CA TRP A 283 -20.32 21.56 -2.60
C TRP A 283 -21.57 20.70 -2.74
N GLN A 284 -21.49 19.64 -3.52
CA GLN A 284 -22.55 18.65 -3.56
C GLN A 284 -22.42 17.72 -2.36
N THR A 285 -23.52 17.08 -1.95
CA THR A 285 -23.48 16.05 -0.87
C THR A 285 -22.42 15.00 -1.13
N THR A 286 -22.24 14.62 -2.40
CA THR A 286 -21.22 13.67 -2.85
C THR A 286 -19.81 14.17 -2.60
N GLU A 287 -19.50 15.40 -3.01
CA GLU A 287 -18.19 16.02 -2.81
C GLU A 287 -17.87 16.12 -1.30
N CYS A 288 -18.84 16.57 -0.48
CA CYS A 288 -18.69 16.60 0.99
C CYS A 288 -18.40 15.23 1.59
N PHE A 289 -19.09 14.18 1.13
CA PHE A 289 -18.90 12.81 1.62
C PHE A 289 -17.46 12.35 1.37
N PHE A 290 -17.00 12.39 0.12
CA PHE A 290 -15.67 11.90 -0.23
C PHE A 290 -14.54 12.78 0.33
N ALA A 291 -14.72 14.10 0.38
CA ALA A 291 -13.75 15.01 0.99
C ALA A 291 -13.60 14.74 2.49
N SER A 292 -14.71 14.54 3.20
CA SER A 292 -14.71 14.22 4.62
C SER A 292 -14.05 12.86 4.86
N LEU A 293 -14.41 11.85 4.06
CA LEU A 293 -13.82 10.52 4.18
C LEU A 293 -12.30 10.55 3.93
N LEU A 294 -11.84 11.26 2.90
CA LEU A 294 -10.41 11.45 2.60
C LEU A 294 -9.70 12.09 3.80
N PHE A 295 -10.20 13.23 4.27
CA PHE A 295 -9.61 13.97 5.37
C PHE A 295 -9.52 13.12 6.65
N PHE A 296 -10.65 12.56 7.10
CA PHE A 296 -10.70 11.82 8.35
C PHE A 296 -10.03 10.43 8.29
N ALA A 297 -9.87 9.83 7.11
CA ALA A 297 -9.09 8.60 6.97
C ALA A 297 -7.57 8.88 7.02
N MET A 298 -7.12 10.04 6.53
CA MET A 298 -5.70 10.42 6.54
C MET A 298 -5.25 10.98 7.89
N THR A 299 -6.06 11.85 8.52
CA THR A 299 -5.65 12.62 9.70
C THR A 299 -5.08 11.77 10.85
N PRO A 300 -5.72 10.66 11.29
CA PRO A 300 -5.16 9.84 12.38
C PRO A 300 -3.76 9.31 12.05
N LEU A 301 -3.55 8.85 10.81
CA LEU A 301 -2.26 8.29 10.38
C LEU A 301 -1.18 9.38 10.26
N LEU A 302 -1.56 10.58 9.82
CA LEU A 302 -0.66 11.74 9.77
C LEU A 302 -0.30 12.25 11.17
N VAL A 303 -1.23 12.22 12.13
CA VAL A 303 -1.01 12.65 13.52
C VAL A 303 -0.19 11.62 14.30
N LEU A 304 -0.39 10.33 14.05
CA LEU A 304 0.34 9.25 14.73
C LEU A 304 1.79 9.09 14.24
N SER A 305 2.10 9.53 13.01
CA SER A 305 3.44 9.37 12.43
C SER A 305 4.55 10.13 13.18
N PRO A 306 4.38 11.40 13.59
CA PRO A 306 5.37 12.10 14.41
C PRO A 306 5.59 11.47 15.79
N ILE A 307 4.64 10.68 16.29
CA ILE A 307 4.68 10.06 17.63
C ILE A 307 5.45 8.71 17.58
N GLY A 308 6.25 8.48 16.55
CA GLY A 308 7.14 7.30 16.44
C GLY A 308 6.44 6.02 15.99
N GLY A 309 5.18 6.09 15.55
CA GLY A 309 4.59 4.99 14.79
C GLY A 309 5.25 4.98 13.42
N GLY A 310 6.01 3.94 13.07
CA GLY A 310 6.61 3.73 11.75
C GLY A 310 5.55 3.58 10.64
N VAL A 311 4.79 4.64 10.39
CA VAL A 311 3.70 4.68 9.44
C VAL A 311 4.32 4.96 8.09
N ALA A 312 4.36 3.94 7.24
CA ALA A 312 4.79 4.13 5.86
C ALA A 312 3.69 4.85 5.06
N PRO A 313 4.03 5.62 4.01
CA PRO A 313 3.02 6.29 3.16
C PRO A 313 1.99 5.30 2.56
N ARG A 314 2.41 4.04 2.36
CA ARG A 314 1.53 2.95 1.91
C ARG A 314 0.46 2.52 2.90
N TYR A 315 0.42 3.05 4.11
CA TYR A 315 -0.68 2.79 5.05
C TYR A 315 -1.87 3.72 4.86
N LEU A 316 -1.73 4.77 4.05
CA LEU A 316 -2.83 5.68 3.65
C LEU A 316 -3.73 5.08 2.55
N LEU A 317 -3.54 3.80 2.18
CA LEU A 317 -4.28 3.12 1.12
C LEU A 317 -5.80 3.16 1.32
N ALA A 318 -6.27 3.08 2.57
CA ALA A 318 -7.70 3.13 2.88
C ALA A 318 -8.37 4.46 2.47
N ALA A 319 -7.59 5.54 2.37
CA ALA A 319 -8.07 6.86 1.94
C ALA A 319 -8.09 7.03 0.41
N THR A 320 -7.34 6.20 -0.33
CA THR A 320 -7.17 6.34 -1.78
C THR A 320 -8.47 6.29 -2.59
N PRO A 321 -9.48 5.45 -2.29
CA PRO A 321 -10.73 5.43 -3.06
C PRO A 321 -11.40 6.80 -3.13
N SER A 322 -11.44 7.54 -2.02
CA SER A 322 -12.01 8.88 -1.95
C SER A 322 -11.23 9.90 -2.78
N LEU A 323 -9.90 9.84 -2.72
CA LEU A 323 -9.03 10.69 -3.53
C LEU A 323 -9.27 10.47 -5.03
N PHE A 324 -9.32 9.22 -5.50
CA PHE A 324 -9.55 8.92 -6.91
C PHE A 324 -10.96 9.32 -7.38
N VAL A 325 -11.99 9.15 -6.54
CA VAL A 325 -13.34 9.62 -6.88
C VAL A 325 -13.36 11.15 -7.02
N LEU A 326 -12.77 11.89 -6.08
CA LEU A 326 -12.62 13.35 -6.17
C LEU A 326 -11.82 13.77 -7.41
N ALA A 327 -10.75 13.06 -7.75
CA ALA A 327 -9.99 13.31 -8.96
C ALA A 327 -10.83 13.07 -10.23
N GLY A 328 -11.72 12.09 -10.22
CA GLY A 328 -12.71 11.89 -11.28
C GLY A 328 -13.69 13.06 -11.43
N PHE A 329 -14.13 13.66 -10.32
CA PHE A 329 -14.91 14.91 -10.35
C PHE A 329 -14.12 16.07 -10.97
N GLY A 330 -12.87 16.27 -10.56
CA GLY A 330 -12.00 17.32 -11.10
C GLY A 330 -11.73 17.14 -12.58
N TRP A 331 -11.44 15.92 -13.02
CA TRP A 331 -11.27 15.61 -14.45
C TRP A 331 -12.56 15.89 -15.21
N TYR A 332 -13.71 15.41 -14.72
CA TYR A 332 -15.00 15.69 -15.36
C TYR A 332 -15.28 17.19 -15.49
N GLN A 333 -14.97 17.99 -14.47
CA GLN A 333 -15.15 19.43 -14.46
C GLN A 333 -14.29 20.16 -15.51
N ILE A 334 -13.02 19.78 -15.68
CA ILE A 334 -12.18 20.34 -16.75
C ILE A 334 -12.72 19.88 -18.11
N ASN A 335 -12.99 18.58 -18.24
CA ASN A 335 -13.36 17.97 -19.51
C ASN A 335 -14.69 18.52 -20.08
N SER A 336 -15.62 18.93 -19.21
CA SER A 336 -16.89 19.57 -19.63
C SER A 336 -16.72 21.00 -20.13
N GLN A 337 -15.61 21.67 -19.77
CA GLN A 337 -15.28 23.02 -20.24
C GLN A 337 -14.51 23.02 -21.56
N LEU A 338 -13.95 21.86 -21.97
CA LEU A 338 -13.21 21.74 -23.22
C LEU A 338 -14.15 21.63 -24.42
N ALA A 339 -14.00 22.57 -25.36
CA ALA A 339 -14.84 22.70 -26.56
C ALA A 339 -14.51 21.65 -27.62
N PHE A 340 -13.23 21.25 -27.73
CA PHE A 340 -12.76 20.36 -28.80
C PHE A 340 -12.30 19.01 -28.27
N TRP A 341 -12.60 17.94 -29.00
CA TRP A 341 -12.18 16.57 -28.65
C TRP A 341 -10.65 16.44 -28.55
N ALA A 342 -9.90 17.17 -29.38
CA ALA A 342 -8.44 17.17 -29.36
C ALA A 342 -7.88 17.64 -28.00
N GLN A 343 -8.48 18.66 -27.38
CA GLN A 343 -8.07 19.14 -26.05
C GLN A 343 -8.28 18.06 -24.98
N ARG A 344 -9.36 17.28 -25.09
CA ARG A 344 -9.67 16.18 -24.17
C ARG A 344 -8.65 15.05 -24.30
N VAL A 345 -8.24 14.73 -25.53
CA VAL A 345 -7.18 13.75 -25.81
C VAL A 345 -5.86 14.24 -25.25
N VAL A 346 -5.50 15.51 -25.45
CA VAL A 346 -4.27 16.09 -24.87
C VAL A 346 -4.30 16.04 -23.34
N LEU A 347 -5.41 16.40 -22.70
CA LEU A 347 -5.55 16.30 -21.24
C LEU A 347 -5.35 14.86 -20.76
N ALA A 348 -6.01 13.89 -21.41
CA ALA A 348 -5.86 12.47 -21.07
C ALA A 348 -4.40 12.01 -21.27
N ALA A 349 -3.76 12.40 -22.38
CA ALA A 349 -2.38 12.07 -22.67
C ALA A 349 -1.43 12.63 -21.60
N VAL A 350 -1.59 13.90 -21.21
CA VAL A 350 -0.78 14.51 -20.14
C VAL A 350 -0.92 13.74 -18.83
N ILE A 351 -2.15 13.41 -18.43
CA ILE A 351 -2.42 12.63 -17.21
C ILE A 351 -1.71 11.26 -17.26
N LEU A 352 -1.76 10.57 -18.41
CA LEU A 352 -1.14 9.26 -18.59
C LEU A 352 0.39 9.34 -18.66
N VAL A 353 0.93 10.30 -19.41
CA VAL A 353 2.39 10.49 -19.59
C VAL A 353 3.10 10.77 -18.27
N MET A 354 2.48 11.51 -17.35
CA MET A 354 3.04 11.77 -16.01
C MET A 354 3.29 10.49 -15.18
N ASN A 355 2.65 9.38 -15.53
CA ASN A 355 2.80 8.09 -14.85
C ASN A 355 3.83 7.17 -15.52
N VAL A 356 4.27 7.48 -16.74
CA VAL A 356 5.14 6.61 -17.55
C VAL A 356 6.46 6.27 -16.84
N PRO A 357 7.21 7.22 -16.23
CA PRO A 357 8.49 6.88 -15.60
C PRO A 357 8.35 5.83 -14.48
N MET A 358 7.34 5.98 -13.62
CA MET A 358 7.08 5.01 -12.55
C MET A 358 6.55 3.69 -13.11
N ALA A 359 5.67 3.72 -14.12
CA ALA A 359 5.16 2.51 -14.78
C ALA A 359 6.28 1.70 -15.44
N LEU A 360 7.17 2.35 -16.21
CA LEU A 360 8.32 1.70 -16.84
C LEU A 360 9.28 1.12 -15.81
N SER A 361 9.53 1.86 -14.71
CA SER A 361 10.37 1.37 -13.62
C SER A 361 9.76 0.12 -12.96
N THR A 362 8.46 0.14 -12.66
CA THR A 362 7.78 -1.04 -12.09
C THR A 362 7.72 -2.20 -13.07
N LEU A 363 7.55 -1.97 -14.38
CA LEU A 363 7.61 -3.03 -15.39
C LEU A 363 9.01 -3.64 -15.53
N SER A 364 10.05 -2.85 -15.27
CA SER A 364 11.44 -3.31 -15.30
C SER A 364 11.69 -4.32 -14.18
N ASP A 365 11.40 -3.96 -12.92
CA ASP A 365 11.91 -4.70 -11.75
C ASP A 365 10.86 -5.01 -10.66
N GLY A 366 9.59 -4.67 -10.85
CA GLY A 366 8.53 -4.89 -9.85
C GLY A 366 8.68 -4.06 -8.56
N ASN A 367 9.72 -3.22 -8.47
CA ASN A 367 10.25 -2.66 -7.24
C ASN A 367 10.90 -3.70 -6.30
N HIS A 368 11.52 -4.73 -6.87
CA HIS A 368 12.22 -5.80 -6.16
C HIS A 368 13.74 -5.71 -6.34
N CYS A 369 14.48 -6.12 -5.31
CA CYS A 369 15.92 -6.34 -5.42
C CYS A 369 16.17 -7.76 -5.93
N ASP A 370 17.09 -7.92 -6.88
CA ASP A 370 17.37 -9.22 -7.51
C ASP A 370 18.33 -10.08 -6.66
N TYR A 371 17.82 -10.54 -5.51
CA TYR A 371 18.53 -11.47 -4.64
C TYR A 371 18.75 -12.84 -5.27
N ARG A 372 17.93 -13.25 -6.24
CA ARG A 372 18.11 -14.50 -6.98
C ARG A 372 19.43 -14.47 -7.74
N SER A 373 19.68 -13.39 -8.48
CA SER A 373 20.97 -13.20 -9.17
C SER A 373 22.14 -13.02 -8.20
N ALA A 374 21.90 -12.43 -7.02
CA ALA A 374 22.95 -12.26 -6.01
C ALA A 374 23.41 -13.59 -5.42
N VAL A 375 22.46 -14.46 -5.05
CA VAL A 375 22.73 -15.82 -4.59
C VAL A 375 23.44 -16.62 -5.68
N ALA A 376 22.91 -16.59 -6.91
CA ALA A 376 23.53 -17.30 -8.03
C ALA A 376 24.96 -16.82 -8.29
N PHE A 377 25.28 -15.55 -8.07
CA PHE A 377 26.65 -15.06 -8.20
C PHE A 377 27.57 -15.65 -7.13
N VAL A 378 27.16 -15.64 -5.85
CA VAL A 378 27.97 -16.18 -4.75
C VAL A 378 28.18 -17.69 -4.90
N GLU A 379 27.15 -18.43 -5.32
CA GLU A 379 27.25 -19.89 -5.54
C GLU A 379 28.11 -20.28 -6.75
N ASN A 380 28.30 -19.38 -7.72
CA ASN A 380 29.16 -19.60 -8.88
C ASN A 380 30.60 -19.13 -8.66
N CYS A 381 30.90 -18.48 -7.53
CA CYS A 381 32.28 -18.39 -7.06
C CYS A 381 32.65 -19.80 -6.58
N ASP A 382 33.74 -20.40 -7.08
CA ASP A 382 34.22 -21.77 -6.75
C ASP A 382 34.68 -21.91 -5.27
N ALA A 383 33.97 -21.30 -4.35
CA ALA A 383 34.18 -21.38 -2.92
C ALA A 383 33.50 -22.63 -2.36
N ASP A 384 34.28 -23.55 -1.81
CA ASP A 384 33.73 -24.65 -1.02
C ASP A 384 33.16 -24.10 0.29
N ASN A 385 31.83 -24.12 0.39
CA ASN A 385 31.05 -23.71 1.58
C ASN A 385 31.37 -22.27 2.05
N PRO A 386 31.00 -21.22 1.29
CA PRO A 386 31.27 -19.85 1.68
C PRO A 386 30.49 -19.43 2.94
N ILE A 387 31.06 -18.49 3.69
CA ILE A 387 30.36 -17.80 4.79
C ILE A 387 29.68 -16.57 4.19
N VAL A 388 28.36 -16.46 4.32
CA VAL A 388 27.59 -15.35 3.73
C VAL A 388 26.90 -14.55 4.81
N PHE A 389 27.19 -13.25 4.85
CA PHE A 389 26.44 -12.27 5.63
C PHE A 389 25.42 -11.60 4.73
N CYS A 390 24.14 -11.64 5.10
CA CYS A 390 23.09 -11.04 4.28
C CYS A 390 22.16 -10.12 5.09
N THR A 391 21.87 -8.93 4.55
CA THR A 391 20.86 -8.00 5.12
C THR A 391 19.43 -8.50 4.97
N ALA A 392 19.19 -9.43 4.05
CA ALA A 392 17.89 -10.07 3.82
C ALA A 392 18.04 -11.58 3.95
N HIS A 393 18.45 -12.03 5.13
CA HIS A 393 18.81 -13.40 5.44
C HIS A 393 17.78 -14.45 5.00
N GLU A 394 16.53 -14.31 5.43
CA GLU A 394 15.47 -15.28 5.08
C GLU A 394 15.22 -15.34 3.56
N LEU A 395 15.40 -14.21 2.87
CA LEU A 395 15.25 -14.13 1.42
C LEU A 395 16.44 -14.77 0.70
N TYR A 396 17.66 -14.58 1.20
CA TYR A 396 18.84 -15.27 0.69
C TYR A 396 18.72 -16.77 0.90
N ARG A 397 18.37 -17.20 2.12
CA ARG A 397 18.14 -18.61 2.48
C ARG A 397 17.12 -19.28 1.58
N TYR A 398 16.07 -18.57 1.19
CA TYR A 398 15.04 -19.10 0.29
C TYR A 398 15.59 -19.45 -1.09
N TYR A 399 16.54 -18.68 -1.61
CA TYR A 399 17.13 -18.90 -2.93
C TYR A 399 18.41 -19.74 -2.92
N ALA A 400 19.13 -19.75 -1.80
CA ALA A 400 20.41 -20.44 -1.67
C ALA A 400 20.22 -21.95 -1.53
N ASN A 401 21.13 -22.69 -2.16
CA ASN A 401 21.37 -24.09 -1.89
C ASN A 401 21.95 -24.25 -0.48
N GLN A 402 21.70 -25.41 0.14
CA GLN A 402 22.07 -25.70 1.54
C GLN A 402 23.59 -25.72 1.82
N ASN A 403 24.43 -25.40 0.83
CA ASN A 403 25.88 -25.49 0.90
C ASN A 403 26.56 -24.25 1.48
N SER A 404 25.85 -23.12 1.67
CA SER A 404 26.42 -21.90 2.26
C SER A 404 26.08 -21.80 3.74
N GLU A 405 27.07 -21.41 4.56
CA GLU A 405 26.82 -21.05 5.95
C GLU A 405 26.35 -19.59 6.01
N LEU A 406 25.05 -19.43 6.26
CA LEU A 406 24.39 -18.14 6.19
C LEU A 406 24.23 -17.53 7.58
N TYR A 407 24.68 -16.28 7.71
CA TYR A 407 24.55 -15.48 8.91
C TYR A 407 23.65 -14.29 8.66
N GLU A 408 22.65 -14.14 9.53
CA GLU A 408 21.80 -12.97 9.45
C GLU A 408 22.57 -11.78 9.96
N LEU A 409 22.63 -10.73 9.14
CA LEU A 409 23.14 -9.43 9.55
C LEU A 409 22.06 -8.71 10.37
N HIS A 410 21.60 -9.34 11.47
CA HIS A 410 20.44 -8.97 12.29
C HIS A 410 20.55 -7.56 12.91
N THR A 411 21.69 -6.91 12.77
CA THR A 411 22.14 -5.91 13.72
C THR A 411 22.89 -4.72 13.11
N LEU A 412 23.06 -4.62 11.78
CA LEU A 412 23.57 -3.36 11.19
C LEU A 412 22.48 -2.26 11.06
N ALA A 413 21.20 -2.62 11.14
CA ALA A 413 20.09 -1.66 11.16
C ALA A 413 19.78 -1.09 12.56
N ASP A 414 20.27 -1.71 13.65
CA ASP A 414 20.08 -1.24 15.03
C ASP A 414 21.03 -0.09 15.43
N TRP A 415 21.92 0.34 14.54
CA TRP A 415 22.96 1.34 14.84
C TRP A 415 22.38 2.75 15.04
N SER A 416 21.11 2.99 14.70
CA SER A 416 20.42 4.26 14.95
C SER A 416 20.31 4.67 16.42
N THR A 417 20.51 3.76 17.38
CA THR A 417 20.73 4.18 18.76
C THR A 417 22.08 4.89 18.83
N PRO A 418 22.15 6.19 19.21
CA PRO A 418 23.43 6.84 19.46
C PRO A 418 24.24 5.95 20.39
N PRO A 419 25.57 5.87 20.24
CA PRO A 419 26.39 4.91 20.97
C PRO A 419 26.22 5.13 22.48
N SER A 420 25.27 4.42 23.08
CA SER A 420 25.52 3.88 24.40
C SER A 420 26.72 2.95 24.23
N ARG A 421 27.57 2.87 25.25
CA ARG A 421 28.90 2.23 25.23
C ARG A 421 28.91 0.71 24.92
N SER A 422 27.87 0.17 24.28
CA SER A 422 27.64 -1.24 23.98
C SER A 422 27.47 -1.56 22.49
N ALA A 423 28.14 -0.83 21.59
CA ALA A 423 28.35 -1.28 20.20
C ALA A 423 29.32 -2.49 20.10
N GLY A 424 30.02 -2.80 21.19
CA GLY A 424 31.00 -3.88 21.29
C GLY A 424 30.50 -5.28 20.88
N PRO A 425 29.33 -5.78 21.30
CA PRO A 425 28.98 -7.20 21.14
C PRO A 425 28.83 -7.64 19.68
N ILE A 426 28.22 -6.84 18.82
CA ILE A 426 27.96 -7.19 17.41
C ILE A 426 29.20 -6.98 16.54
N GLN A 427 29.95 -5.90 16.81
CA GLN A 427 31.25 -5.72 16.16
C GLN A 427 32.18 -6.86 16.54
N ASN A 428 32.14 -7.32 17.79
CA ASN A 428 32.87 -8.50 18.23
C ASN A 428 32.36 -9.78 17.56
N GLU A 429 31.05 -9.98 17.41
CA GLU A 429 30.51 -11.17 16.72
C GLU A 429 30.91 -11.21 15.24
N LEU A 430 30.80 -10.09 14.52
CA LEU A 430 31.28 -9.99 13.14
C LEU A 430 32.80 -10.16 13.06
N LEU A 431 33.57 -9.55 13.98
CA LEU A 431 35.02 -9.75 14.05
C LEU A 431 35.41 -11.18 14.40
N ASP A 432 34.65 -11.87 15.26
CA ASP A 432 34.90 -13.25 15.64
C ASP A 432 34.58 -14.20 14.48
N GLN A 433 33.49 -13.94 13.75
CA GLN A 433 33.18 -14.62 12.50
C GLN A 433 34.25 -14.40 11.43
N LEU A 434 34.76 -13.16 11.31
CA LEU A 434 35.86 -12.85 10.40
C LEU A 434 37.14 -13.61 10.78
N LYS A 435 37.48 -13.68 12.07
CA LYS A 435 38.60 -14.50 12.56
C LYS A 435 38.39 -15.98 12.22
N ILE A 436 37.16 -16.49 12.33
CA ILE A 436 36.84 -17.88 11.95
C ILE A 436 37.04 -18.07 10.44
N ALA A 437 36.59 -17.14 9.60
CA ALA A 437 36.80 -17.19 8.15
C ALA A 437 38.30 -17.18 7.80
N GLU A 438 39.09 -16.30 8.43
CA GLU A 438 40.54 -16.24 8.27
C GLU A 438 41.22 -17.56 8.68
N GLN A 439 40.81 -18.15 9.80
CA GLN A 439 41.38 -19.41 10.31
C GLN A 439 41.02 -20.62 9.45
N THR A 440 39.82 -20.63 8.87
CA THR A 440 39.32 -21.74 8.06
C THR A 440 39.73 -21.65 6.59
N GLY A 441 40.23 -20.50 6.15
CA GLY A 441 40.55 -20.23 4.74
C GLY A 441 39.30 -20.16 3.85
N ARG A 442 38.11 -20.05 4.44
CA ARG A 442 36.85 -19.99 3.70
C ARG A 442 36.61 -18.59 3.18
N GLU A 443 36.07 -18.50 1.97
CA GLU A 443 35.67 -17.20 1.41
C GLU A 443 34.47 -16.63 2.17
N LEU A 444 34.52 -15.33 2.43
CA LEU A 444 33.47 -14.60 3.13
C LEU A 444 32.86 -13.56 2.21
N PHE A 445 31.54 -13.63 2.07
CA PHE A 445 30.75 -12.70 1.28
C PHE A 445 29.84 -11.85 2.16
N LEU A 446 29.69 -10.59 1.79
CA LEU A 446 28.66 -9.69 2.32
C LEU A 446 27.70 -9.33 1.19
N VAL A 447 26.43 -9.71 1.34
CA VAL A 447 25.34 -9.41 0.40
C VAL A 447 24.41 -8.41 1.06
N SER A 448 24.37 -7.20 0.50
CA SER A 448 23.64 -6.09 1.11
C SER A 448 22.75 -5.38 0.10
N ARG A 449 21.53 -5.02 0.53
CA ARG A 449 20.71 -4.06 -0.19
C ARG A 449 21.33 -2.67 -0.07
N GLU A 450 21.76 -2.10 -1.18
CA GLU A 450 22.37 -0.78 -1.21
C GLU A 450 21.28 0.31 -1.27
N ASP A 451 20.55 0.47 -0.18
CA ASP A 451 19.81 1.71 0.06
C ASP A 451 20.72 2.60 0.91
N ARG A 452 21.27 3.68 0.32
CA ARG A 452 22.40 4.50 0.84
C ARG A 452 22.26 5.03 2.27
N ARG A 453 21.13 4.80 2.94
CA ARG A 453 20.81 5.24 4.30
C ARG A 453 20.83 4.13 5.35
N GLN A 454 21.08 2.87 4.97
CA GLN A 454 20.97 1.73 5.89
C GLN A 454 22.17 1.56 6.84
N PHE A 455 23.34 2.07 6.47
CA PHE A 455 24.55 1.98 7.29
C PHE A 455 24.97 3.35 7.80
N GLN A 456 25.38 3.42 9.07
CA GLN A 456 26.11 4.58 9.59
C GLN A 456 27.44 4.76 8.86
N ASP A 457 27.94 6.00 8.81
CA ASP A 457 29.19 6.34 8.14
C ASP A 457 30.39 5.51 8.61
N ASP A 458 30.42 5.12 9.89
CA ASP A 458 31.46 4.25 10.45
C ASP A 458 31.42 2.83 9.86
N VAL A 459 30.22 2.25 9.70
CA VAL A 459 30.04 0.91 9.12
C VAL A 459 30.38 0.93 7.63
N GLN A 460 29.95 1.96 6.90
CA GLN A 460 30.34 2.10 5.49
C GLN A 460 31.85 2.25 5.33
N ARG A 461 32.50 3.02 6.21
CA ARG A 461 33.97 3.15 6.24
C ARG A 461 34.63 1.81 6.53
N TRP A 462 34.13 1.06 7.51
CA TRP A 462 34.68 -0.24 7.85
C TRP A 462 34.50 -1.27 6.73
N ILE A 463 33.32 -1.35 6.09
CA ILE A 463 33.09 -2.18 4.90
C ILE A 463 34.06 -1.76 3.80
N ALA A 464 34.18 -0.47 3.50
CA ALA A 464 35.09 0.03 2.46
C ALA A 464 36.59 -0.24 2.75
N GLN A 465 36.96 -0.41 4.03
CA GLN A 465 38.33 -0.74 4.44
C GLN A 465 38.65 -2.23 4.33
N ASN A 466 37.67 -3.10 4.63
CA ASN A 466 37.88 -4.53 4.85
C ASN A 466 37.26 -5.42 3.77
N PHE A 467 36.39 -4.86 2.93
CA PHE A 467 35.69 -5.57 1.89
C PHE A 467 35.96 -4.96 0.53
N ARG A 468 36.10 -5.82 -0.47
CA ARG A 468 36.17 -5.44 -1.88
C ARG A 468 34.80 -5.66 -2.51
N LEU A 469 34.25 -4.61 -3.13
CA LEU A 469 33.04 -4.74 -3.94
C LEU A 469 33.34 -5.63 -5.15
N MET A 470 32.65 -6.77 -5.22
CA MET A 470 32.79 -7.76 -6.29
C MET A 470 31.80 -7.48 -7.42
N ARG A 471 30.54 -7.26 -7.05
CA ARG A 471 29.47 -7.05 -8.03
C ARG A 471 28.37 -6.18 -7.45
N THR A 472 27.83 -5.34 -8.32
CA THR A 472 26.59 -4.62 -8.09
C THR A 472 25.53 -5.17 -9.05
N ILE A 473 24.41 -5.63 -8.50
CA ILE A 473 23.25 -6.05 -9.26
C ILE A 473 22.22 -4.93 -9.12
N GLU A 474 22.06 -4.16 -10.19
CA GLU A 474 21.10 -3.06 -10.28
C GLU A 474 20.24 -3.26 -11.52
N THR A 475 18.94 -3.07 -11.36
CA THR A 475 18.03 -3.02 -12.52
C THR A 475 17.80 -1.57 -12.91
N PRO A 476 17.94 -1.20 -14.20
CA PRO A 476 17.69 0.17 -14.65
C PRO A 476 16.27 0.64 -14.29
N ARG A 477 16.18 1.83 -13.71
CA ARG A 477 14.92 2.51 -13.36
C ARG A 477 14.89 3.92 -13.95
N TYR A 478 13.67 4.39 -14.21
CA TYR A 478 13.37 5.73 -14.73
C TYR A 478 12.78 6.66 -13.65
N ASP A 479 12.59 6.16 -12.44
CA ASP A 479 12.17 6.94 -11.27
C ASP A 479 13.37 7.20 -10.32
N HIS A 480 13.09 7.85 -9.19
CA HIS A 480 14.12 8.23 -8.21
C HIS A 480 14.63 7.07 -7.34
N ARG A 481 14.07 5.86 -7.50
CA ARG A 481 14.45 4.70 -6.66
C ARG A 481 15.59 3.95 -7.32
N ARG A 482 16.32 3.19 -6.50
CA ARG A 482 17.30 2.21 -6.95
C ARG A 482 17.06 0.92 -6.20
N ASN A 483 16.99 -0.18 -6.95
CA ASN A 483 16.97 -1.52 -6.37
C ASN A 483 18.30 -2.16 -6.71
N GLN A 484 19.19 -2.10 -5.73
CA GLN A 484 20.58 -2.46 -5.88
C GLN A 484 20.93 -3.47 -4.80
N VAL A 485 21.55 -4.57 -5.20
CA VAL A 485 22.18 -5.54 -4.31
C VAL A 485 23.67 -5.48 -4.57
N ALA A 486 24.45 -5.13 -3.55
CA ALA A 486 25.89 -5.12 -3.60
C ALA A 486 26.44 -6.40 -2.95
N ILE A 487 27.40 -7.00 -3.61
CA ILE A 487 28.09 -8.21 -3.17
C ILE A 487 29.54 -7.84 -2.97
N TYR A 488 30.01 -8.03 -1.75
CA TYR A 488 31.39 -7.79 -1.38
C TYR A 488 32.05 -9.10 -0.98
N THR A 489 33.35 -9.20 -1.18
CA THR A 489 34.19 -10.25 -0.61
C THR A 489 35.12 -9.65 0.42
N TYR A 490 35.42 -10.40 1.48
CA TYR A 490 36.38 -9.98 2.49
C TYR A 490 37.79 -9.95 1.90
N CYS A 491 38.51 -8.85 2.11
CA CYS A 491 39.88 -8.68 1.65
C CYS A 491 40.66 -7.92 2.74
N PRO A 492 41.22 -8.63 3.73
CA PRO A 492 41.97 -7.99 4.80
C PRO A 492 43.16 -7.21 4.21
N ARG A 493 43.44 -6.02 4.75
CA ARG A 493 44.55 -5.16 4.34
C ARG A 493 45.78 -5.38 5.18
#